data_AF-A0A091QCP6-F1
#
_entry.id   AF-A0A091QCP6-F1
#
_cell.length_a   1.000
_cell.length_b   1.000
_cell.length_c   1.000
_cell.angle_alpha   90.00
_cell.angle_beta   90.00
_cell.angle_gamma   90.00
#
_symmetry.space_group_name_H-M   'P 1'
#
loop_
_entity.id
_entity.type
_entity.pdbx_description
1 polymer ?
#
loop_
_entity_poly.entity_id
_entity_poly.type
_entity_poly.pdbx_seq_one_letter_code
_entity_poly.pdbx_strand_id
1 'polypeptide(L)'
;LRGPGGPEDPNSWPLLAYLLTCCIYPLASSCAHTFSTMSTRARHICYFFDYAALSMYSLGSALAYSAYIFPPEWLHSTFHHCYVPVAVLNTAVSTSLSCYSRFLEVEQPRFSKASRTLAFVYPYLFDSIPLFYRFYQCRVESCTDPALLLHYKHTACAFLTCFIFASHLPERLAPG
;
A
#
# COMPACT_ATOMS: atom_id res chain seq x y z
N LEU A 1 -0.52 -10.59 36.92
CA LEU A 1 -1.56 -10.49 35.87
C LEU A 1 -1.34 -9.19 35.12
N ARG A 2 -0.46 -9.21 34.09
CA ARG A 2 -0.19 -8.06 33.21
C ARG A 2 -0.93 -8.39 31.90
N GLY A 3 -1.98 -7.64 31.59
CA GLY A 3 -2.79 -7.88 30.41
C GLY A 3 -1.96 -7.69 29.13
N PRO A 4 -2.20 -8.49 28.07
CA PRO A 4 -1.54 -8.29 26.79
C PRO A 4 -2.13 -7.04 26.14
N GLY A 5 -1.30 -6.05 25.75
CA GLY A 5 -1.77 -4.83 25.10
C GLY A 5 -1.54 -3.54 25.87
N GLY A 6 -0.41 -3.43 26.56
CA GLY A 6 0.09 -2.12 27.00
C GLY A 6 0.79 -1.40 25.84
N PRO A 7 0.80 -0.05 25.81
CA PRO A 7 1.57 0.74 24.83
C PRO A 7 3.09 0.48 24.84
N GLU A 8 3.59 -0.35 25.76
CA GLU A 8 5.01 -0.71 25.92
C GLU A 8 5.38 -2.05 25.26
N ASP A 9 4.45 -2.77 24.64
CA ASP A 9 4.77 -3.98 23.89
C ASP A 9 5.41 -3.58 22.53
N PRO A 10 6.68 -3.93 22.23
CA PRO A 10 7.37 -3.52 21.01
C PRO A 10 6.65 -3.91 19.71
N ASN A 11 5.82 -4.95 19.79
CA ASN A 11 5.00 -5.43 18.68
C ASN A 11 3.81 -4.52 18.40
N SER A 12 3.32 -3.71 19.33
CA SER A 12 2.11 -2.88 19.14
C SER A 12 2.34 -1.67 18.23
N TRP A 13 3.58 -1.17 18.15
CA TRP A 13 3.92 0.03 17.39
C TRP A 13 3.74 -0.11 15.87
N PRO A 14 4.25 -1.18 15.21
CA PRO A 14 3.98 -1.43 13.79
C PRO A 14 2.49 -1.54 13.47
N LEU A 15 1.72 -2.20 14.33
CA LEU A 15 0.27 -2.34 14.16
C LEU A 15 -0.44 -1.00 14.28
N LEU A 16 -0.10 -0.20 15.28
CA LEU A 16 -0.68 1.13 15.46
C LEU A 16 -0.36 2.03 14.26
N ALA A 17 0.90 2.01 13.77
CA ALA A 17 1.29 2.74 12.57
C ALA A 17 0.48 2.32 11.35
N TYR A 18 0.31 1.02 11.13
CA TYR A 18 -0.54 0.49 10.07
C TYR A 18 -2.00 0.96 10.21
N LEU A 19 -2.61 0.80 11.38
CA LEU A 19 -3.99 1.22 11.64
C LEU A 19 -4.21 2.73 11.43
N LEU A 20 -3.26 3.56 11.86
CA LEU A 20 -3.31 5.00 11.60
C LEU A 20 -3.32 5.28 10.10
N THR A 21 -2.47 4.61 9.33
CA THR A 21 -2.45 4.78 7.86
C THR A 21 -3.72 4.27 7.19
N CYS A 22 -4.34 3.19 7.69
CA CYS A 22 -5.66 2.71 7.24
C CYS A 22 -6.77 3.75 7.45
N CYS A 23 -6.67 4.62 8.45
CA CYS A 23 -7.62 5.70 8.69
C CYS A 23 -7.31 6.93 7.83
N ILE A 24 -6.04 7.32 7.75
CA ILE A 24 -5.61 8.54 7.04
C ILE A 24 -5.87 8.42 5.54
N TYR A 25 -5.61 7.25 4.94
CA TYR A 25 -5.78 7.07 3.49
C TYR A 25 -7.22 7.30 2.99
N PRO A 26 -8.26 6.61 3.51
CA PRO A 26 -9.64 6.84 3.08
C PRO A 26 -10.13 8.26 3.36
N LEU A 27 -9.69 8.88 4.47
CA LEU A 27 -10.04 10.26 4.80
C LEU A 27 -9.44 11.24 3.77
N ALA A 28 -8.15 11.10 3.47
CA ALA A 28 -7.48 11.94 2.49
C ALA A 28 -8.11 11.79 1.08
N SER A 29 -8.41 10.54 0.70
CA SER A 29 -9.07 10.23 -0.57
C SER A 29 -10.47 10.83 -0.67
N SER A 30 -11.28 10.67 0.37
CA SER A 30 -12.65 11.23 0.43
C SER A 30 -12.63 12.76 0.35
N CYS A 31 -11.70 13.40 1.08
CA CYS A 31 -11.48 14.85 1.00
C CYS A 31 -11.07 15.28 -0.42
N ALA A 32 -10.17 14.54 -1.06
CA ALA A 32 -9.72 14.86 -2.42
C ALA A 32 -10.84 14.83 -3.45
N HIS A 33 -11.70 13.82 -3.40
CA HIS A 33 -12.86 13.76 -4.28
C HIS A 33 -13.89 14.86 -3.97
N THR A 34 -14.17 15.12 -2.68
CA THR A 34 -15.15 16.13 -2.25
C THR A 34 -14.75 17.55 -2.64
N PHE A 35 -13.49 17.92 -2.42
CA PHE A 35 -13.01 19.29 -2.69
C PHE A 35 -12.47 19.49 -4.12
N SER A 36 -12.46 18.44 -4.95
CA SER A 36 -11.91 18.49 -6.32
C SER A 36 -12.63 19.47 -7.26
N THR A 37 -13.91 19.73 -7.01
CA THR A 37 -14.79 20.59 -7.81
C THR A 37 -14.76 22.05 -7.37
N MET A 38 -14.27 22.34 -6.16
CA MET A 38 -14.31 23.70 -5.58
C MET A 38 -13.35 24.68 -6.25
N SER A 39 -12.12 24.25 -6.54
CA SER A 39 -11.14 25.06 -7.27
C SER A 39 -10.01 24.21 -7.82
N THR A 40 -9.28 24.75 -8.81
CA THR A 40 -8.07 24.11 -9.33
C THR A 40 -7.02 23.93 -8.23
N ARG A 41 -6.76 24.96 -7.42
CA ARG A 41 -5.78 24.88 -6.32
C ARG A 41 -6.17 23.87 -5.24
N ALA A 42 -7.43 23.87 -4.80
CA ALA A 42 -7.92 22.89 -3.82
C ALA A 42 -7.75 21.46 -4.35
N ARG A 43 -8.07 21.21 -5.63
CA ARG A 43 -7.85 19.92 -6.28
C ARG A 43 -6.37 19.52 -6.25
N HIS A 44 -5.45 20.44 -6.55
CA HIS A 44 -4.02 20.16 -6.51
C HIS A 44 -3.55 19.76 -5.10
N ILE A 45 -3.95 20.51 -4.09
CA ILE A 45 -3.59 20.23 -2.70
C ILE A 45 -4.20 18.92 -2.20
N CYS A 46 -5.49 18.67 -2.44
CA CYS A 46 -6.15 17.51 -1.84
C CYS A 46 -5.68 16.18 -2.44
N TYR A 47 -5.52 16.09 -3.77
CA TYR A 47 -4.96 14.90 -4.40
C TYR A 47 -3.45 14.71 -4.10
N PHE A 48 -2.72 15.78 -3.74
CA PHE A 48 -1.36 15.63 -3.22
C PHE A 48 -1.37 14.88 -1.88
N PHE A 49 -2.28 15.27 -0.98
CA PHE A 49 -2.47 14.58 0.29
C PHE A 49 -2.97 13.13 0.10
N ASP A 50 -3.85 12.89 -0.88
CA ASP A 50 -4.32 11.54 -1.22
C ASP A 50 -3.15 10.62 -1.64
N TYR A 51 -2.29 11.07 -2.57
CA TYR A 51 -1.12 10.30 -3.00
C TYR A 51 -0.09 10.08 -1.88
N ALA A 52 0.13 11.10 -1.05
CA ALA A 52 0.98 10.96 0.12
C ALA A 52 0.39 9.93 1.11
N ALA A 53 -0.91 9.98 1.36
CA ALA A 53 -1.59 9.04 2.24
C ALA A 53 -1.53 7.60 1.71
N LEU A 54 -1.68 7.40 0.39
CA LEU A 54 -1.54 6.09 -0.25
C LEU A 54 -0.11 5.52 -0.08
N SER A 55 0.92 6.35 -0.29
CA SER A 55 2.31 5.92 -0.08
C SER A 55 2.61 5.57 1.39
N MET A 56 2.10 6.37 2.33
CA MET A 56 2.21 6.10 3.76
C MET A 56 1.49 4.80 4.16
N TYR A 57 0.35 4.51 3.54
CA TYR A 57 -0.35 3.24 3.73
C TYR A 57 0.48 2.03 3.26
N SER A 58 1.20 2.14 2.14
CA SER A 58 2.18 1.13 1.73
C SER A 58 3.26 0.93 2.80
N LEU A 59 3.84 2.02 3.30
CA LEU A 59 4.85 1.96 4.36
C LEU A 59 4.32 1.31 5.64
N GLY A 60 3.12 1.70 6.09
CA GLY A 60 2.46 1.11 7.24
C GLY A 60 2.24 -0.38 7.07
N SER A 61 1.85 -0.81 5.86
CA SER A 61 1.69 -2.22 5.50
C SER A 61 3.04 -2.95 5.55
N ALA A 62 4.10 -2.36 5.00
CA ALA A 62 5.45 -2.91 5.05
C ALA A 62 5.95 -3.09 6.49
N LEU A 63 5.72 -2.10 7.37
CA LEU A 63 6.08 -2.19 8.79
C LEU A 63 5.33 -3.35 9.47
N ALA A 64 4.02 -3.46 9.26
CA ALA A 64 3.24 -4.57 9.80
C ALA A 64 3.72 -5.93 9.25
N TYR A 65 4.06 -6.00 7.97
CA TYR A 65 4.55 -7.23 7.35
C TYR A 65 5.93 -7.62 7.90
N SER A 66 6.81 -6.66 8.11
CA SER A 66 8.12 -6.89 8.73
C SER A 66 8.01 -7.45 10.15
N ALA A 67 7.02 -6.97 10.93
CA ALA A 67 6.82 -7.38 12.31
C ALA A 67 6.08 -8.72 12.47
N TYR A 68 5.11 -9.02 11.60
CA TYR A 68 4.17 -10.13 11.81
C TYR A 68 4.18 -11.22 10.73
N ILE A 69 4.59 -10.89 9.51
CA ILE A 69 4.49 -11.79 8.34
C ILE A 69 5.85 -12.38 7.97
N PHE A 70 6.97 -11.77 8.33
CA PHE A 70 8.27 -12.32 7.99
C PHE A 70 8.45 -13.77 8.52
N PRO A 71 9.00 -14.68 7.69
CA PRO A 71 9.26 -16.05 8.12
C PRO A 71 10.45 -16.10 9.09
N PRO A 72 10.46 -17.03 10.06
CA PRO A 72 11.54 -17.16 11.05
C PRO A 72 12.92 -17.38 10.41
N GLU A 73 12.97 -18.01 9.25
CA GLU A 73 14.21 -18.23 8.47
C GLU A 73 14.85 -16.93 7.96
N TRP A 74 14.05 -15.88 7.73
CA TRP A 74 14.53 -14.60 7.19
C TRP A 74 14.74 -13.55 8.26
N LEU A 75 14.23 -13.78 9.47
CA LEU A 75 14.56 -12.96 10.63
C LEU A 75 16.08 -12.99 10.85
N HIS A 76 16.70 -11.80 10.93
CA HIS A 76 18.15 -11.56 10.97
C HIS A 76 18.93 -11.73 9.65
N SER A 77 18.27 -11.96 8.52
CA SER A 77 18.92 -11.86 7.20
C SER A 77 19.15 -10.40 6.79
N THR A 78 20.08 -10.17 5.86
CA THR A 78 20.29 -8.84 5.24
C THR A 78 19.01 -8.31 4.59
N PHE A 79 18.18 -9.19 4.04
CA PHE A 79 16.90 -8.83 3.44
C PHE A 79 15.95 -8.20 4.45
N HIS A 80 15.81 -8.77 5.65
CA HIS A 80 14.96 -8.20 6.70
C HIS A 80 15.46 -6.81 7.15
N HIS A 81 16.79 -6.64 7.30
CA HIS A 81 17.38 -5.35 7.67
C HIS A 81 17.24 -4.28 6.59
N CYS A 82 17.30 -4.66 5.31
CA CYS A 82 17.14 -3.73 4.18
C CYS A 82 15.68 -3.47 3.82
N TYR A 83 14.74 -4.33 4.21
CA TYR A 83 13.33 -4.24 3.82
C TYR A 83 12.67 -2.94 4.25
N VAL A 84 12.77 -2.57 5.54
CA VAL A 84 12.18 -1.32 6.06
C VAL A 84 12.82 -0.06 5.44
N PRO A 85 14.17 0.07 5.38
CA PRO A 85 14.80 1.19 4.68
C PRO A 85 14.37 1.30 3.20
N VAL A 86 14.28 0.18 2.48
CA VAL A 86 13.82 0.18 1.09
C VAL A 86 12.35 0.60 0.99
N ALA A 87 11.47 0.15 1.90
CA ALA A 87 10.08 0.59 1.95
C ALA A 87 9.96 2.11 2.21
N VAL A 88 10.80 2.67 3.08
CA VAL A 88 10.87 4.13 3.31
C VAL A 88 11.33 4.86 2.05
N LEU A 89 12.36 4.37 1.37
CA LEU A 89 12.83 4.95 0.11
C LEU A 89 11.76 4.88 -0.98
N ASN A 90 11.08 3.74 -1.11
CA ASN A 90 9.96 3.54 -2.03
C ASN A 90 8.81 4.52 -1.75
N THR A 91 8.54 4.79 -0.48
CA THR A 91 7.51 5.76 -0.05
C THR A 91 7.90 7.19 -0.45
N ALA A 92 9.15 7.58 -0.19
CA ALA A 92 9.66 8.89 -0.59
C ALA A 92 9.62 9.05 -2.12
N VAL A 93 10.12 8.07 -2.85
CA VAL A 93 10.16 8.06 -4.32
C VAL A 93 8.76 8.09 -4.91
N SER A 94 7.83 7.26 -4.43
CA SER A 94 6.44 7.21 -4.92
C SER A 94 5.69 8.51 -4.63
N THR A 95 5.90 9.11 -3.46
CA THR A 95 5.36 10.44 -3.13
C THR A 95 5.91 11.49 -4.09
N SER A 96 7.24 11.59 -4.21
CA SER A 96 7.90 12.59 -5.08
C SER A 96 7.47 12.44 -6.54
N LEU A 97 7.45 11.21 -7.09
CA LEU A 97 6.97 10.93 -8.44
C LEU A 97 5.50 11.32 -8.62
N SER A 98 4.64 11.01 -7.65
CA SER A 98 3.22 11.38 -7.72
C SER A 98 3.02 12.89 -7.72
N CYS A 99 3.83 13.62 -6.95
CA CYS A 99 3.81 15.07 -6.91
C CYS A 99 4.32 15.67 -8.23
N TYR A 100 5.46 15.16 -8.73
CA TYR A 100 6.09 15.63 -9.96
C TYR A 100 5.28 15.31 -11.21
N SER A 101 4.67 14.11 -11.25
CA SER A 101 3.80 13.66 -12.34
C SER A 101 2.71 14.68 -12.64
N ARG A 102 2.22 15.37 -11.61
CA ARG A 102 1.12 16.33 -11.75
C ARG A 102 1.53 17.66 -12.36
N PHE A 103 2.79 18.06 -12.19
CA PHE A 103 3.33 19.21 -12.92
C PHE A 103 3.52 18.86 -14.40
N LEU A 104 4.00 17.64 -14.69
CA LEU A 104 4.16 17.13 -16.05
C LEU A 104 2.84 16.72 -16.73
N GLU A 105 1.75 16.58 -15.98
CA GLU A 105 0.43 16.16 -16.52
C GLU A 105 -0.10 17.17 -17.55
N VAL A 106 0.32 18.43 -17.46
CA VAL A 106 -0.03 19.49 -18.42
C VAL A 106 0.61 19.26 -19.80
N GLU A 107 1.83 18.74 -19.85
CA GLU A 107 2.56 18.48 -21.10
C GLU A 107 2.35 17.05 -21.62
N GLN A 108 2.36 16.03 -20.75
CA GLN A 108 2.24 14.62 -21.13
C GLN A 108 1.35 13.80 -20.19
N PRO A 109 0.02 13.81 -20.38
CA PRO A 109 -0.93 13.21 -19.45
C PRO A 109 -0.85 11.68 -19.39
N ARG A 110 -0.45 11.01 -20.47
CA ARG A 110 -0.34 9.54 -20.49
C ARG A 110 0.89 9.03 -19.75
N PHE A 111 2.03 9.69 -19.94
CA PHE A 111 3.28 9.30 -19.29
C PHE A 111 3.24 9.58 -17.78
N SER A 112 2.69 10.73 -17.38
CA SER A 112 2.43 11.09 -15.98
C SER A 112 1.55 10.05 -15.26
N LYS A 113 0.46 9.62 -15.90
CA LYS A 113 -0.41 8.57 -15.34
C LYS A 113 0.31 7.23 -15.20
N ALA A 114 1.03 6.80 -16.24
CA ALA A 114 1.76 5.53 -16.22
C ALA A 114 2.87 5.52 -15.16
N SER A 115 3.66 6.59 -15.06
CA SER A 115 4.75 6.68 -14.08
C SER A 115 4.21 6.71 -12.65
N ARG A 116 3.10 7.41 -12.40
CA ARG A 116 2.42 7.39 -11.09
C ARG A 116 1.88 6.01 -10.73
N THR A 117 1.22 5.33 -11.67
CA THR A 117 0.73 3.96 -11.44
C THR A 117 1.88 3.00 -11.14
N LEU A 118 2.95 3.03 -11.94
CA LEU A 118 4.14 2.20 -11.71
C LEU A 118 4.80 2.49 -10.35
N ALA A 119 4.85 3.76 -9.95
CA ALA A 119 5.41 4.18 -8.67
C ALA A 119 4.66 3.65 -7.45
N PHE A 120 3.37 3.27 -7.58
CA PHE A 120 2.59 2.64 -6.51
C PHE A 120 2.50 1.11 -6.63
N VAL A 121 2.47 0.59 -7.86
CA VAL A 121 2.46 -0.86 -8.10
C VAL A 121 3.76 -1.51 -7.64
N TYR A 122 4.90 -0.87 -7.88
CA TYR A 122 6.20 -1.41 -7.48
C TYR A 122 6.34 -1.59 -5.96
N PRO A 123 6.07 -0.58 -5.10
CA PRO A 123 6.07 -0.76 -3.65
C PRO A 123 5.09 -1.84 -3.18
N TYR A 124 3.89 -1.89 -3.75
CA TYR A 124 2.90 -2.93 -3.40
C TYR A 124 3.42 -4.36 -3.67
N LEU A 125 4.06 -4.57 -4.84
CA LEU A 125 4.65 -5.86 -5.19
C LEU A 125 5.81 -6.20 -4.26
N PHE A 126 6.68 -5.22 -3.95
CA PHE A 126 7.79 -5.39 -3.03
C PHE A 126 7.29 -5.77 -1.62
N ASP A 127 6.28 -5.07 -1.12
CA ASP A 127 5.70 -5.31 0.20
C ASP A 127 5.05 -6.71 0.27
N SER A 128 4.51 -7.21 -0.85
CA SER A 128 3.85 -8.51 -0.92
C SER A 128 4.80 -9.71 -0.98
N ILE A 129 6.11 -9.52 -1.18
CA ILE A 129 7.12 -10.60 -1.26
C ILE A 129 7.05 -11.59 -0.07
N PRO A 130 7.16 -11.16 1.21
CA PRO A 130 7.12 -12.08 2.36
C PRO A 130 5.80 -12.85 2.47
N LEU A 131 4.70 -12.25 2.01
CA LEU A 131 3.37 -12.85 2.01
C LEU A 131 3.27 -13.96 0.95
N PHE A 132 3.79 -13.72 -0.27
CA PHE A 132 3.88 -14.76 -1.30
C PHE A 132 4.79 -15.93 -0.89
N TYR A 133 5.90 -15.64 -0.20
CA TYR A 133 6.77 -16.68 0.34
C TYR A 133 6.04 -17.55 1.37
N ARG A 134 5.26 -16.96 2.29
CA ARG A 134 4.42 -17.71 3.23
C ARG A 134 3.38 -18.58 2.52
N PHE A 135 2.76 -18.11 1.44
CA PHE A 135 1.85 -18.95 0.64
C PHE A 135 2.55 -20.15 0.01
N TYR A 136 3.77 -19.94 -0.51
CA TYR A 136 4.57 -21.03 -1.08
C TYR A 136 4.94 -22.07 -0.02
N GLN A 137 5.48 -21.63 1.12
CA GLN A 137 5.83 -22.50 2.25
C GLN A 137 4.61 -23.30 2.75
N CYS A 138 3.49 -22.62 2.98
CA CYS A 138 2.26 -23.26 3.45
C CYS A 138 1.72 -24.32 2.47
N ARG A 139 1.92 -24.12 1.16
CA ARG A 139 1.56 -25.11 0.13
C ARG A 139 2.46 -26.34 0.17
N VAL A 140 3.76 -26.15 0.43
CA VAL A 140 4.74 -27.24 0.54
C VAL A 140 4.50 -28.06 1.81
N GLU A 141 4.22 -27.39 2.93
CA GLU A 141 4.05 -28.02 4.25
C GLU A 141 2.61 -28.46 4.56
N SER A 142 1.65 -28.16 3.66
CA SER A 142 0.21 -28.47 3.85
C SER A 142 -0.39 -27.93 5.15
N CYS A 143 -0.10 -26.67 5.48
CA CYS A 143 -0.56 -26.08 6.75
C CYS A 143 -2.06 -25.72 6.70
N THR A 144 -2.73 -25.87 7.83
CA THR A 144 -4.11 -25.39 8.08
C THR A 144 -4.09 -24.19 9.01
N ASP A 145 -3.66 -23.03 8.52
CA ASP A 145 -3.73 -21.78 9.27
C ASP A 145 -4.96 -20.94 8.82
N PRO A 146 -5.93 -20.64 9.70
CA PRO A 146 -7.07 -19.81 9.35
C PRO A 146 -6.68 -18.39 8.91
N ALA A 147 -5.53 -17.86 9.34
CA ALA A 147 -5.03 -16.57 8.89
C ALA A 147 -4.66 -16.59 7.40
N LEU A 148 -4.24 -17.73 6.85
CA LEU A 148 -3.87 -17.87 5.44
C LEU A 148 -5.05 -17.60 4.51
N LEU A 149 -6.25 -18.09 4.87
CA LEU A 149 -7.47 -17.87 4.10
C LEU A 149 -7.83 -16.38 4.03
N LEU A 150 -7.63 -15.64 5.12
CA LEU A 150 -7.85 -14.20 5.15
C LEU A 150 -6.87 -13.47 4.22
N HIS A 151 -5.58 -13.80 4.27
CA HIS A 151 -4.57 -13.22 3.37
C HIS A 151 -4.88 -13.56 1.91
N TYR A 152 -5.31 -14.79 1.62
CA TYR A 152 -5.71 -15.21 0.28
C TYR A 152 -6.88 -14.38 -0.25
N LYS A 153 -7.93 -14.21 0.56
CA LYS A 153 -9.07 -13.34 0.22
C LYS A 153 -8.63 -11.90 0.00
N HIS A 154 -7.74 -11.37 0.84
CA HIS A 154 -7.21 -10.02 0.68
C HIS A 154 -6.43 -9.87 -0.63
N THR A 155 -5.51 -10.79 -0.94
CA THR A 155 -4.74 -10.77 -2.20
C THR A 155 -5.64 -10.91 -3.42
N ALA A 156 -6.65 -11.78 -3.38
CA ALA A 156 -7.62 -11.93 -4.46
C ALA A 156 -8.44 -10.65 -4.68
N CYS A 157 -8.92 -10.01 -3.61
CA CYS A 157 -9.62 -8.72 -3.69
C CYS A 157 -8.70 -7.60 -4.21
N ALA A 158 -7.44 -7.56 -3.80
CA ALA A 158 -6.48 -6.57 -4.27
C ALA A 158 -6.18 -6.74 -5.76
N PHE A 159 -5.98 -7.98 -6.22
CA PHE A 159 -5.84 -8.30 -7.64
C PHE A 159 -7.07 -7.88 -8.45
N LEU A 160 -8.27 -8.22 -7.97
CA LEU A 160 -9.52 -7.85 -8.61
C LEU A 160 -9.67 -6.32 -8.71
N THR A 161 -9.36 -5.60 -7.63
CA THR A 161 -9.37 -4.13 -7.60
C THR A 161 -8.40 -3.55 -8.63
N CYS A 162 -7.17 -4.08 -8.68
CA CYS A 162 -6.16 -3.65 -9.65
C CYS A 162 -6.61 -3.92 -11.10
N PHE A 163 -7.20 -5.10 -11.35
CA PHE A 163 -7.72 -5.47 -12.65
C PHE A 163 -8.85 -4.53 -13.09
N ILE A 164 -9.84 -4.26 -12.23
CA ILE A 164 -10.95 -3.36 -12.51
C ILE A 164 -10.43 -1.94 -12.80
N PHE A 165 -9.52 -1.44 -11.95
CA PHE A 165 -8.93 -0.11 -12.10
C PHE A 165 -8.13 0.04 -13.40
N ALA A 166 -7.35 -0.96 -13.78
CA ALA A 166 -6.55 -0.93 -15.02
C ALA A 166 -7.40 -1.13 -16.29
N SER A 167 -8.44 -1.97 -16.20
CA SER A 167 -9.28 -2.32 -17.34
C SER A 167 -10.38 -1.30 -17.63
N HIS A 168 -10.69 -0.39 -16.68
CA HIS A 168 -11.79 0.56 -16.79
C HIS A 168 -13.13 -0.13 -17.08
N LEU A 169 -13.41 -1.21 -16.33
CA LEU A 169 -14.67 -1.94 -16.40
C LEU A 169 -15.55 -1.53 -15.21
N PRO A 170 -16.86 -1.27 -15.40
CA PRO A 170 -17.66 -1.52 -16.61
C PRO A 170 -17.76 -0.33 -17.58
N GLU A 171 -17.14 0.82 -17.32
CA GLU A 171 -17.33 2.02 -18.14
C GLU A 171 -16.91 1.85 -19.61
N ARG A 172 -15.98 0.92 -19.90
CA ARG A 172 -15.65 0.51 -21.26
C ARG A 172 -16.70 -0.40 -21.94
N LEU A 173 -17.50 -1.13 -21.18
CA LEU A 173 -18.52 -2.05 -21.72
C LEU A 173 -19.84 -1.33 -21.99
N ALA A 174 -20.18 -0.32 -21.21
CA ALA A 174 -21.38 0.50 -21.39
C ALA A 174 -21.04 1.98 -21.21
N PRO A 175 -20.49 2.65 -22.22
CA PRO A 175 -20.24 4.09 -22.16
C PRO A 175 -21.57 4.84 -22.14
N GLY A 176 -21.75 5.71 -21.14
CA GLY A 176 -22.88 6.63 -21.00
C GLY A 176 -22.48 8.07 -21.21
#